data_AF-A0AA41UJQ9-F1
#
_entry.id   AF-A0AA41UJQ9-F1
#
_cell.length_a   1.000
_cell.length_b   1.000
_cell.length_c   1.000
_cell.angle_alpha   90.00
_cell.angle_beta   90.00
_cell.angle_gamma   90.00
#
_symmetry.space_group_name_H-M   'P 1'
#
loop_
_entity.id
_entity.type
_entity.pdbx_description
1 polymer ?
#
loop_
_entity_poly.entity_id
_entity_poly.type
_entity_poly.pdbx_seq_one_letter_code
_entity_poly.pdbx_strand_id
1 'polypeptide(L)'
;MTEIRMTTEIRTDFDCETTGLPAERWGEAVFKIQEQEIVMEVSVEKDIIVAIMVDEATAWKGTLAGLRQLIKGANAGPATKSG
;
A
#
# COMPACT_ATOMS: atom_id res chain seq x y z
N MET A 1 -1.53 -19.81 -21.00
CA MET A 1 -1.34 -19.04 -19.77
C MET A 1 0.08 -18.52 -19.80
N THR A 2 0.26 -17.22 -20.06
CA THR A 2 1.56 -16.56 -19.89
C THR A 2 1.94 -16.63 -18.41
N GLU A 3 3.14 -17.11 -18.14
CA GLU A 3 3.69 -17.31 -16.80
C GLU A 3 3.71 -15.96 -16.06
N ILE A 4 2.94 -15.83 -14.97
CA ILE A 4 2.90 -14.59 -14.17
C ILE A 4 4.22 -14.48 -13.42
N ARG A 5 5.07 -13.52 -13.82
CA ARG A 5 6.31 -13.17 -13.13
C ARG A 5 6.08 -11.89 -12.34
N MET A 6 5.85 -12.03 -11.04
CA MET A 6 5.76 -10.93 -10.08
C MET A 6 7.05 -10.89 -9.28
N THR A 7 7.63 -9.70 -9.11
CA THR A 7 8.76 -9.48 -8.20
C THR A 7 8.32 -8.51 -7.12
N THR A 8 8.54 -8.87 -5.86
CA THR A 8 8.26 -8.03 -4.70
C THR A 8 9.60 -7.56 -4.14
N GLU A 9 9.78 -6.25 -4.03
CA GLU A 9 10.94 -5.63 -3.41
C GLU A 9 10.47 -5.00 -2.09
N ILE A 10 10.95 -5.55 -0.97
CA ILE A 10 10.76 -4.94 0.35
C ILE A 10 12.01 -4.12 0.60
N ARG A 11 11.91 -2.80 0.46
CA ARG A 11 13.05 -1.90 0.65
C ARG A 11 13.16 -1.55 2.12
N THR A 12 14.32 -1.90 2.67
CA THR A 12 14.76 -1.40 3.96
C THR A 12 16.13 -0.78 3.79
N ASP A 13 16.64 -0.13 4.82
CA ASP A 13 18.03 0.34 4.85
C ASP A 13 19.08 -0.79 4.89
N PHE A 14 18.66 -2.06 4.78
CA PHE A 14 19.48 -3.25 4.62
C PHE A 14 19.02 -4.16 3.47
N ASP A 15 19.95 -4.94 2.91
CA ASP A 15 19.79 -5.75 1.69
C ASP A 15 19.46 -7.24 2.02
N CYS A 16 18.19 -7.61 2.25
CA CYS A 16 17.75 -9.01 2.34
C CYS A 16 16.22 -9.24 2.29
N GLU A 17 15.77 -10.42 1.81
CA GLU A 17 14.38 -10.90 1.90
C GLU A 17 14.02 -11.24 3.36
N THR A 18 13.09 -10.51 3.97
CA THR A 18 12.99 -10.46 5.44
C THR A 18 11.56 -10.49 5.98
N THR A 19 11.34 -11.27 7.03
CA THR A 19 10.22 -11.08 7.98
C THR A 19 10.83 -10.69 9.34
N GLY A 20 10.26 -9.71 10.05
CA GLY A 20 10.80 -9.22 11.33
C GLY A 20 11.87 -8.11 11.21
N LEU A 21 11.79 -7.28 10.17
CA LEU A 21 12.69 -6.14 9.97
C LEU A 21 12.57 -5.12 11.11
N PRO A 22 13.70 -4.73 11.76
CA PRO A 22 13.69 -3.62 12.68
C PRO A 22 13.46 -2.32 11.90
N ALA A 23 12.23 -1.83 11.91
CA ALA A 23 11.86 -0.53 11.37
C ALA A 23 11.41 0.35 12.53
N GLU A 24 12.12 1.44 12.81
CA GLU A 24 11.76 2.32 13.92
C GLU A 24 10.55 3.20 13.58
N ARG A 25 10.48 3.70 12.34
CA ARG A 25 9.50 4.72 11.94
C ARG A 25 9.02 4.65 10.49
N TRP A 26 9.60 3.83 9.62
CA TRP A 26 9.24 3.81 8.19
C TRP A 26 9.53 2.44 7.56
N GLY A 27 8.69 2.03 6.61
CA GLY A 27 8.92 0.89 5.75
C GLY A 27 8.09 0.99 4.46
N GLU A 28 8.63 0.47 3.37
CA GLU A 28 8.02 0.52 2.04
C GLU A 28 8.05 -0.85 1.36
N ALA A 29 6.96 -1.19 0.69
CA ALA A 29 6.85 -2.36 -0.17
C ALA A 29 6.59 -1.90 -1.60
N VAL A 30 7.44 -2.34 -2.54
CA VAL A 30 7.33 -2.07 -3.97
C VAL A 30 7.03 -3.38 -4.70
N PHE A 31 5.93 -3.42 -5.42
CA PHE A 31 5.50 -4.55 -6.24
C PHE A 31 5.67 -4.17 -7.71
N LYS A 32 6.45 -4.95 -8.46
CA LYS A 32 6.60 -4.77 -9.91
C LYS A 32 5.97 -5.93 -10.65
N ILE A 33 5.08 -5.61 -11.58
CA ILE A 33 4.34 -6.58 -12.39
C ILE A 33 4.43 -6.10 -13.84
N GLN A 34 5.32 -6.72 -14.61
CA GLN A 34 5.63 -6.28 -15.99
C GLN A 34 6.05 -4.79 -16.00
N GLU A 35 5.28 -3.93 -16.67
CA GLU A 35 5.52 -2.48 -16.78
C GLU A 35 4.79 -1.67 -15.68
N GLN A 36 4.12 -2.33 -14.75
CA GLN A 36 3.37 -1.69 -13.66
C GLN A 36 4.18 -1.74 -12.35
N GLU A 37 4.07 -0.68 -11.56
CA GLU A 37 4.66 -0.57 -10.24
C GLU A 37 3.58 -0.16 -9.24
N ILE A 38 3.51 -0.85 -8.10
CA ILE A 38 2.64 -0.48 -6.99
C ILE A 38 3.52 -0.31 -5.76
N VAL A 39 3.44 0.84 -5.13
CA VAL A 39 4.21 1.15 -3.93
C VAL A 39 3.28 1.37 -2.75
N MET A 40 3.61 0.76 -1.62
CA MET A 40 2.95 0.99 -0.34
C MET A 40 3.98 1.41 0.70
N GLU A 41 3.89 2.65 1.14
CA GLU A 41 4.70 3.22 2.22
C GLU A 41 3.87 3.26 3.50
N VAL A 42 4.48 2.88 4.63
CA VAL A 42 3.96 3.12 5.97
C VAL A 42 5.03 3.85 6.78
N SER A 43 4.67 4.99 7.36
CA SER A 43 5.52 5.73 8.31
C SER A 43 4.80 6.04 9.60
N VAL A 44 5.55 6.16 10.68
CA VAL A 44 5.07 6.48 12.02
C VAL A 44 5.79 7.73 12.49
N GLU A 45 5.07 8.84 12.48
CA GLU A 45 5.52 10.12 13.05
C GLU A 45 4.76 10.37 14.36
N LYS A 46 3.90 11.40 14.39
CA LYS A 46 2.88 11.58 15.45
C LYS A 46 1.69 10.63 15.24
N ASP A 47 1.38 10.33 13.99
CA ASP A 47 0.30 9.45 13.55
C ASP A 47 0.88 8.40 12.57
N ILE A 48 0.16 7.29 12.37
CA ILE A 48 0.51 6.31 11.33
C ILE A 48 0.04 6.86 9.99
N ILE A 49 0.98 7.09 9.08
CA ILE A 49 0.77 7.54 7.71
C ILE A 49 0.92 6.36 6.77
N VAL A 50 0.03 6.29 5.79
CA VAL A 50 0.06 5.29 4.72
C VAL A 50 0.04 6.04 3.39
N ALA A 51 0.92 5.66 2.47
CA ALA A 51 0.87 6.10 1.08
C ALA A 51 0.77 4.88 0.15
N ILE A 52 -0.08 4.98 -0.86
CA ILE A 52 -0.29 3.97 -1.91
C ILE A 52 -0.11 4.68 -3.24
N MET A 53 0.87 4.27 -4.03
CA MET A 53 1.20 4.84 -5.33
C MET A 53 1.09 3.76 -6.39
N VAL A 54 0.34 4.02 -7.45
CA VAL A 54 0.12 3.07 -8.57
C VAL A 54 0.74 3.62 -9.87
N ASP A 55 0.82 4.95 -9.98
CA ASP A 55 1.56 5.69 -11.01
C ASP A 55 1.70 7.16 -10.56
N GLU A 56 2.32 8.01 -11.39
CA GLU A 56 2.53 9.44 -11.09
C GLU A 56 1.23 10.23 -10.86
N ALA A 57 0.13 9.83 -11.49
CA ALA A 57 -1.17 10.51 -11.41
C ALA A 57 -2.13 9.87 -10.41
N THR A 58 -1.85 8.64 -9.99
CA THR A 58 -2.71 7.80 -9.16
C THR A 58 -2.00 7.44 -7.87
N ALA A 59 -2.12 8.33 -6.89
CA ALA A 59 -1.58 8.15 -5.55
C ALA A 59 -2.58 8.57 -4.47
N TRP A 60 -2.54 7.88 -3.34
CA TRP A 60 -3.25 8.25 -2.12
C TRP A 60 -2.27 8.31 -0.96
N LYS A 61 -2.33 9.36 -0.13
CA LYS A 61 -1.56 9.48 1.11
C LYS A 61 -2.44 10.04 2.22
N GLY A 62 -2.40 9.43 3.39
CA GLY A 62 -3.20 9.87 4.53
C GLY A 62 -2.93 9.06 5.79
N THR A 63 -3.71 9.30 6.85
CA THR A 63 -3.56 8.54 8.10
C THR A 63 -4.17 7.15 7.96
N LEU A 64 -3.73 6.19 8.79
CA LEU A 64 -4.35 4.87 8.87
C LEU A 64 -5.85 4.95 9.19
N ALA A 65 -6.27 5.93 9.99
CA ALA A 65 -7.69 6.18 10.26
C ALA A 65 -8.44 6.62 8.99
N GLY A 66 -7.85 7.51 8.19
CA GLY A 66 -8.39 7.91 6.89
C GLY A 66 -8.50 6.74 5.92
N LEU A 67 -7.48 5.88 5.83
CA LEU A 67 -7.53 4.68 5.00
C LEU A 67 -8.67 3.74 5.42
N ARG A 68 -8.84 3.51 6.74
CA ARG A 68 -9.95 2.70 7.27
C ARG A 68 -11.31 3.27 6.87
N GLN A 69 -11.48 4.58 6.89
CA GLN A 69 -12.73 5.23 6.47
C GLN A 69 -12.97 5.08 4.96
N LEU A 70 -11.93 5.25 4.15
CA LEU A 70 -12.00 5.07 2.70
C LEU A 70 -12.43 3.64 2.34
N ILE A 71 -11.80 2.62 2.95
CA ILE A 71 -12.14 1.21 2.74
C ILE A 71 -13.57 0.92 3.20
N LYS A 72 -13.98 1.44 4.36
CA LYS A 72 -15.38 1.29 4.84
C LYS A 72 -16.39 1.93 3.89
N GLY A 73 -16.09 3.12 3.36
CA GLY A 73 -16.93 3.81 2.38
C GLY A 73 -17.01 3.07 1.05
N ALA A 74 -15.91 2.46 0.60
CA ALA A 74 -15.87 1.65 -0.62
C ALA A 74 -16.64 0.31 -0.47
N ASN A 75 -16.57 -0.32 0.72
CA ASN A 75 -17.27 -1.58 1.00
C ASN A 75 -18.76 -1.37 1.34
N ALA A 76 -19.14 -0.16 1.75
CA ALA A 76 -20.53 0.26 1.75
C ALA A 76 -20.97 0.49 0.30
N GLY A 77 -21.28 -0.60 -0.41
CA GLY A 77 -21.90 -0.52 -1.74
C GLY A 77 -23.13 0.41 -1.72
N PRO A 78 -23.59 0.89 -2.89
CA PRO A 78 -24.71 1.81 -2.96
C PRO A 78 -25.87 1.23 -2.16
N ALA A 79 -26.39 1.99 -1.18
CA ALA A 79 -27.55 1.59 -0.40
C ALA A 79 -28.63 1.11 -1.37
N THR A 80 -28.89 -0.20 -1.39
CA THR A 80 -29.99 -0.77 -2.16
C THR A 80 -31.23 -0.08 -1.64
N LYS A 81 -31.79 0.84 -2.43
CA LYS A 81 -33.11 1.41 -2.16
C LYS A 81 -34.08 0.24 -2.17
N SER A 82 -34.44 -0.24 -0.99
CA SER A 82 -35.59 -1.12 -0.80
C SER A 82 -36.83 -0.31 -1.11
N GLY A 83 -37.44 -0.58 -2.26
CA GLY A 83 -38.81 -0.19 -2.57
C GLY A 83 -39.81 -1.04 -1.79
#